data_AF-A0A6G5A255-F1
#
_entry.id   AF-A0A6G5A255-F1
#
_cell.length_a   1.000
_cell.length_b   1.000
_cell.length_c   1.000
_cell.angle_alpha   90.00
_cell.angle_beta   90.00
_cell.angle_gamma   90.00
#
_symmetry.space_group_name_H-M   'P 1'
#
loop_
_entity.id
_entity.type
_entity.pdbx_description
1 polymer ?
#
loop_
_entity_poly.entity_id
_entity_poly.type
_entity_poly.pdbx_seq_one_letter_code
_entity_poly.pdbx_strand_id
1 'polypeptide(L)'
;MAAVTSPALFLGKCVSSAVKKTVRVVVTRFELDTFLMAHYKKRTEYEAFDANEECQPGDWVLVKELPERLSLRIAHKVEKIVYKDGNIIDPLTGQKCIFTDFVKDVDKESELFGLSPPHKAKAFPDTPEVKEISNK
;
A
#
# COMPACT_ATOMS: atom_id res chain seq x y z
N MET A 1 12.83 28.72 -22.41
CA MET A 1 11.50 28.12 -22.20
C MET A 1 11.70 26.67 -21.81
N ALA A 2 11.76 26.37 -20.51
CA ALA A 2 11.76 24.98 -20.06
C ALA A 2 10.40 24.38 -20.43
N ALA A 3 10.39 23.31 -21.22
CA ALA A 3 9.16 22.60 -21.52
C ALA A 3 8.49 22.21 -20.19
N VAL A 4 7.25 22.65 -19.99
CA VAL A 4 6.43 22.22 -18.86
C VAL A 4 5.99 20.79 -19.16
N THR A 5 6.94 19.85 -19.09
CA THR A 5 6.61 18.44 -18.89
C THR A 5 5.96 18.36 -17.53
N SER A 6 4.63 18.24 -17.50
CA SER A 6 3.90 17.91 -16.28
C SER A 6 4.64 16.78 -15.57
N PRO A 7 5.03 16.93 -14.29
CA PRO A 7 5.78 15.88 -13.60
C PRO A 7 4.93 14.62 -13.64
N ALA A 8 5.48 13.55 -14.21
CA ALA A 8 4.74 12.33 -14.41
C ALA A 8 4.30 11.79 -13.04
N LEU A 9 2.98 11.78 -12.81
CA LEU A 9 2.36 11.25 -11.62
C LEU A 9 2.14 9.75 -11.83
N PHE A 10 2.61 8.95 -10.88
CA PHE A 10 2.48 7.51 -10.92
C PHE A 10 1.69 7.02 -9.72
N LEU A 11 0.79 6.06 -9.94
CA LEU A 11 0.18 5.28 -8.88
C LEU A 11 0.98 3.99 -8.72
N GLY A 12 1.39 3.66 -7.51
CA GLY A 12 2.12 2.43 -7.23
C GLY A 12 1.85 1.88 -5.84
N LYS A 13 2.27 0.63 -5.65
CA LYS A 13 2.15 -0.05 -4.36
C LYS A 13 3.47 0.05 -3.60
N CYS A 14 3.39 0.42 -2.33
CA CYS A 14 4.52 0.45 -1.41
C CYS A 14 5.03 -0.95 -1.13
N VAL A 15 6.33 -1.12 -1.30
CA VAL A 15 7.12 -2.27 -0.88
C VAL A 15 8.05 -1.79 0.23
N SER A 16 8.40 -2.69 1.15
CA SER A 16 9.35 -2.39 2.20
C SER A 16 10.69 -1.90 1.63
N SER A 17 11.23 -0.90 2.31
CA SER A 17 12.55 -0.33 2.08
C SER A 17 13.36 -0.47 3.37
N ALA A 18 14.64 -0.78 3.24
CA ALA A 18 15.56 -0.83 4.39
C ALA A 18 16.13 0.57 4.73
N VAL A 19 15.97 1.54 3.83
CA VAL A 19 16.56 2.88 3.94
C VAL A 19 15.58 3.83 4.64
N LYS A 20 16.07 4.62 5.59
CA LYS A 20 15.28 5.65 6.29
C LYS A 20 14.73 6.70 5.31
N LYS A 21 13.55 7.24 5.60
CA LYS A 21 12.87 8.30 4.82
C LYS A 21 12.71 8.00 3.33
N THR A 22 12.73 6.72 2.97
CA THR A 22 12.66 6.27 1.59
C THR A 22 11.77 5.06 1.51
N VAL A 23 10.86 5.05 0.56
CA VAL A 23 9.99 3.91 0.29
C VAL A 23 10.24 3.41 -1.12
N ARG A 24 10.22 2.08 -1.29
CA ARG A 24 10.29 1.48 -2.62
C ARG A 24 8.88 1.29 -3.13
N VAL A 25 8.59 1.84 -4.29
CA VAL A 25 7.26 1.80 -4.89
C VAL A 25 7.30 0.99 -6.18
N VAL A 26 6.43 0.00 -6.29
CA VAL A 26 6.26 -0.78 -7.52
C VAL A 26 5.12 -0.19 -8.33
N VAL A 27 5.46 0.37 -9.49
CA VAL A 27 4.51 0.88 -10.47
C VAL A 27 4.30 -0.21 -11.52
N THR A 28 3.05 -0.58 -11.75
CA THR A 28 2.70 -1.57 -12.78
C THR A 28 2.16 -0.84 -14.00
N ARG A 29 2.78 -1.07 -15.15
CA ARG A 29 2.32 -0.59 -16.46
C ARG A 29 1.91 -1.79 -17.32
N PHE A 30 1.03 -1.54 -18.27
CA PHE A 30 0.65 -2.54 -19.27
C PHE A 30 1.43 -2.26 -20.55
N GLU A 31 2.31 -3.18 -20.93
CA GLU A 31 3.02 -3.13 -22.20
C GLU A 31 2.37 -4.11 -23.18
N LEU A 32 2.18 -3.66 -24.42
CA LEU A 32 1.67 -4.50 -25.50
C LEU A 32 2.79 -5.41 -26.01
N ASP A 33 2.55 -6.71 -25.95
CA ASP A 33 3.34 -7.68 -26.70
C ASP A 33 2.85 -7.70 -28.15
N THR A 34 3.71 -7.31 -29.09
CA THR A 34 3.38 -7.21 -30.52
C THR A 34 3.20 -8.56 -31.19
N PHE A 35 3.77 -9.64 -30.64
CA PHE A 35 3.63 -10.98 -31.22
C PHE A 35 2.29 -11.61 -30.83
N LEU A 36 1.92 -11.51 -29.55
CA LEU A 36 0.66 -12.07 -29.02
C LEU A 36 -0.53 -11.12 -29.13
N MET A 37 -0.28 -9.85 -29.47
CA MET A 37 -1.28 -8.76 -29.50
C MET A 37 -2.04 -8.62 -28.18
N ALA A 38 -1.36 -8.84 -27.05
CA ALA A 38 -1.92 -8.81 -25.71
C ALA A 38 -1.11 -7.92 -24.77
N HIS A 39 -1.78 -7.29 -23.80
CA HIS A 39 -1.13 -6.43 -22.82
C HIS A 39 -0.70 -7.23 -21.59
N TYR A 40 0.57 -7.12 -21.23
CA TYR A 40 1.14 -7.77 -20.04
C TYR A 40 1.57 -6.75 -19.00
N LYS A 41 1.45 -7.15 -17.73
CA LYS A 41 1.86 -6.33 -16.59
C LYS A 41 3.38 -6.31 -16.50
N LYS A 42 3.98 -5.15 -16.73
CA LYS A 42 5.39 -4.89 -16.43
C LYS A 42 5.51 -4.05 -15.17
N ARG A 43 6.36 -4.50 -14.25
CA ARG A 43 6.60 -3.84 -12.97
C ARG A 43 7.90 -3.06 -13.05
N THR A 44 7.88 -1.82 -12.59
CA THR A 44 9.06 -0.97 -12.46
C THR A 44 9.15 -0.51 -11.01
N GLU A 45 10.32 -0.69 -10.40
CA GLU A 45 10.58 -0.24 -9.03
C GLU A 45 11.15 1.17 -9.05
N TYR A 46 10.60 2.04 -8.22
CA TYR A 46 11.06 3.40 -8.02
C TYR A 46 11.37 3.62 -6.54
N GLU A 47 12.48 4.29 -6.24
CA GLU A 47 12.77 4.77 -4.89
C GLU A 47 12.19 6.19 -4.73
N ALA A 48 11.25 6.35 -3.80
CA ALA A 48 10.57 7.60 -3.52
C ALA A 48 10.93 8.11 -2.13
N PHE A 49 11.16 9.42 -2.03
CA PHE A 49 11.39 10.11 -0.78
C PHE A 49 10.08 10.24 0.01
N ASP A 50 10.10 9.78 1.26
CA ASP A 50 9.03 9.94 2.24
C ASP A 50 9.58 10.71 3.44
N ALA A 51 9.13 11.96 3.60
CA ALA A 51 9.67 12.86 4.62
C ALA A 51 9.29 12.44 6.06
N ASN A 52 8.09 11.85 6.21
CA ASN A 52 7.48 11.56 7.51
C ASN A 52 7.50 10.06 7.87
N GLU A 53 7.93 9.19 6.94
CA GLU A 53 7.91 7.73 7.12
C GLU A 53 6.49 7.20 7.43
N GLU A 54 5.47 7.82 6.83
CA GLU A 54 4.06 7.46 7.04
C GLU A 54 3.65 6.21 6.24
N CYS A 55 4.38 5.89 5.17
CA CYS A 55 4.04 4.79 4.28
C CYS A 55 4.34 3.43 4.91
N GLN A 56 3.36 2.53 4.85
CA GLN A 56 3.52 1.13 5.25
C GLN A 56 3.63 0.20 4.03
N PRO A 57 4.29 -0.97 4.17
CA PRO A 57 4.28 -1.98 3.11
C PRO A 57 2.84 -2.41 2.83
N GLY A 58 2.40 -2.34 1.57
CA GLY A 58 1.02 -2.65 1.21
C GLY A 58 0.19 -1.44 0.76
N ASP A 59 0.57 -0.23 1.19
CA ASP A 59 -0.14 1.00 0.85
C ASP A 59 -0.11 1.30 -0.65
N TRP A 60 -1.15 1.99 -1.14
CA TRP A 60 -1.17 2.58 -2.47
C TRP A 60 -0.87 4.07 -2.39
N VAL A 61 0.15 4.51 -3.13
CA VAL A 61 0.68 5.86 -3.05
C VAL A 61 0.76 6.51 -4.43
N LEU A 62 0.54 7.82 -4.45
CA LEU A 62 0.85 8.70 -5.56
C LEU A 62 2.28 9.20 -5.44
N VAL A 63 3.05 8.93 -6.48
CA VAL A 63 4.46 9.28 -6.59
C VAL A 63 4.60 10.36 -7.65
N LYS A 64 5.33 11.42 -7.32
CA LYS A 64 5.60 12.56 -8.19
C LYS A 64 7.09 12.69 -8.40
N GLU A 65 7.50 13.01 -9.63
CA GLU A 65 8.89 13.34 -9.92
C GLU A 65 9.31 14.66 -9.27
N LEU A 66 10.49 14.67 -8.66
CA LEU A 66 11.09 15.88 -8.09
C LEU A 66 11.71 16.75 -9.20
N PRO A 67 11.67 18.08 -9.07
CA PRO A 67 12.34 18.96 -10.03
C PRO A 67 13.87 18.79 -10.00
N GLU A 68 14.42 18.47 -8.84
CA GLU A 68 15.84 18.17 -8.62
C GLU A 68 15.97 16.82 -7.93
N ARG A 69 16.85 15.95 -8.45
CA ARG A 69 17.09 14.63 -7.88
C ARG A 69 17.87 14.78 -6.57
N LEU A 70 17.34 14.20 -5.48
CA LEU A 70 17.99 14.23 -4.16
C LEU A 70 19.22 13.32 -4.11
N SER A 71 19.16 12.18 -4.81
CA SER A 71 20.28 11.24 -4.91
C SER A 71 20.26 10.54 -6.28
N LEU A 72 21.26 9.70 -6.55
CA LEU A 72 21.33 8.91 -7.79
C LEU A 72 20.10 8.01 -8.00
N ARG A 73 19.52 7.51 -6.90
CA ARG A 73 18.36 6.60 -6.93
C ARG A 73 17.03 7.29 -6.62
N ILE A 74 17.07 8.36 -5.82
CA ILE A 74 15.89 9.07 -5.35
C ILE A 74 15.59 10.25 -6.29
N ALA A 75 14.78 9.97 -7.30
CA ALA A 75 14.25 10.95 -8.24
C ALA A 75 12.79 11.34 -7.99
N HIS A 76 12.10 10.60 -7.10
CA HIS A 76 10.68 10.77 -6.87
C HIS A 76 10.37 11.08 -5.40
N LYS A 77 9.20 11.68 -5.17
CA LYS A 77 8.64 11.98 -3.85
C LYS A 77 7.25 11.36 -3.73
N VAL A 78 6.91 10.88 -2.53
CA VAL A 78 5.53 10.52 -2.20
C VAL A 78 4.72 11.79 -1.98
N GLU A 79 3.68 11.99 -2.81
CA GLU A 79 2.80 13.15 -2.72
C GLU A 79 1.60 12.88 -1.80
N LYS A 80 0.98 11.71 -1.94
CA LYS A 80 -0.23 11.35 -1.19
C LYS A 80 -0.37 9.83 -1.05
N ILE A 81 -0.75 9.37 0.13
CA ILE A 81 -1.25 8.01 0.36
C ILE A 81 -2.72 7.97 -0.08
N VAL A 82 -3.02 7.15 -1.08
CA VAL A 82 -4.38 7.02 -1.63
C VAL A 82 -5.17 6.00 -0.85
N TYR A 83 -4.59 4.80 -0.66
CA TYR A 83 -5.20 3.74 0.12
C TYR A 83 -4.19 3.21 1.12
N LYS A 84 -4.55 3.30 2.40
CA LYS A 84 -3.76 2.74 3.48
C LYS A 84 -4.16 1.28 3.71
N ASP A 85 -3.18 0.40 3.81
CA ASP A 85 -3.39 -1.02 4.07
C ASP A 85 -4.11 -1.21 5.42
N GLY A 86 -5.11 -2.08 5.43
CA GLY A 86 -5.97 -2.31 6.60
C GLY A 86 -6.94 -1.18 6.98
N ASN A 87 -6.83 0.03 6.43
CA ASN A 87 -7.73 1.15 6.71
C ASN A 87 -8.10 1.89 5.42
N ILE A 88 -8.68 1.15 4.47
CA ILE A 88 -9.17 1.68 3.19
C ILE A 88 -10.44 2.48 3.44
N ILE A 89 -10.46 3.70 2.90
CA ILE A 89 -11.62 4.59 2.89
C ILE A 89 -12.12 4.66 1.46
N ASP A 90 -13.38 4.32 1.23
CA ASP A 90 -14.01 4.43 -0.08
C ASP A 90 -14.03 5.90 -0.51
N PRO A 91 -13.44 6.27 -1.67
CA PRO A 91 -13.41 7.64 -2.15
C PRO A 91 -14.79 8.21 -2.50
N LEU A 92 -15.78 7.36 -2.77
CA LEU A 92 -17.13 7.80 -3.15
C LEU A 92 -17.98 8.14 -1.92
N THR A 93 -17.99 7.28 -0.90
CA THR A 93 -18.83 7.45 0.30
C THR A 93 -18.11 8.02 1.50
N GLY A 94 -16.76 8.00 1.52
CA GLY A 94 -15.96 8.37 2.68
C GLY A 94 -16.05 7.39 3.84
N GLN A 95 -16.66 6.21 3.64
CA GLN A 95 -16.81 5.19 4.67
C GLN A 95 -15.66 4.18 4.61
N LYS A 96 -15.33 3.59 5.76
CA LYS A 96 -14.36 2.51 5.82
C LYS A 96 -14.94 1.26 5.20
N CYS A 97 -14.16 0.59 4.35
CA CYS A 97 -14.54 -0.65 3.70
C CYS A 97 -13.48 -1.75 3.91
N ILE A 98 -13.96 -2.98 3.94
CA ILE A 98 -13.16 -4.20 3.91
C ILE A 98 -13.58 -4.93 2.64
N PHE A 99 -12.71 -4.95 1.64
CA PHE A 99 -13.02 -5.49 0.31
C PHE A 99 -14.30 -4.88 -0.28
N THR A 100 -15.39 -5.65 -0.34
CA THR A 100 -16.68 -5.25 -0.90
C THR A 100 -17.63 -4.64 0.13
N ASP A 101 -17.37 -4.87 1.42
CA ASP A 101 -18.33 -4.61 2.49
C ASP A 101 -17.93 -3.39 3.31
N PHE A 102 -18.91 -2.62 3.78
CA PHE A 102 -18.66 -1.51 4.68
C PHE A 102 -18.45 -2.02 6.11
N VAL A 103 -17.45 -1.46 6.81
CA VAL A 103 -17.13 -1.86 8.18
C VAL A 103 -18.33 -1.71 9.11
N LYS A 104 -19.15 -0.66 8.90
CA LYS A 104 -20.36 -0.40 9.69
C LYS A 104 -21.39 -1.50 9.57
N ASP A 105 -21.53 -2.11 8.39
CA ASP A 105 -22.55 -3.12 8.16
C ASP A 105 -22.08 -4.47 8.71
N VAL A 106 -20.79 -4.80 8.54
CA VAL A 106 -20.15 -5.95 9.19
C VAL A 106 -20.24 -5.87 10.72
N ASP A 107 -20.04 -4.68 11.29
CA ASP A 107 -20.17 -4.46 12.74
C ASP A 107 -21.61 -4.67 13.22
N LYS A 108 -22.62 -4.15 12.50
CA LYS A 108 -24.05 -4.39 12.83
C LYS A 108 -24.43 -5.87 12.75
N GLU A 109 -23.99 -6.57 11.70
CA GLU A 109 -24.25 -8.00 11.56
C GLU A 109 -23.63 -8.78 12.72
N SER A 110 -22.40 -8.46 13.09
CA SER A 110 -21.71 -9.08 14.21
C SER A 110 -22.44 -8.86 15.54
N GLU A 111 -22.95 -7.65 15.78
CA GLU A 111 -23.78 -7.33 16.95
C GLU A 111 -25.09 -8.13 16.96
N LEU A 112 -25.75 -8.29 15.81
CA LEU A 112 -27.00 -9.06 15.68
C LEU A 112 -26.79 -10.56 15.97
N PHE A 113 -25.68 -11.12 15.53
CA PHE A 113 -25.36 -12.55 15.73
C PHE A 113 -24.59 -12.82 17.02
N GLY A 114 -24.22 -11.80 17.79
CA GLY A 114 -23.44 -11.93 19.03
C GLY A 114 -22.01 -12.46 18.79
N LEU A 115 -21.48 -12.28 17.59
CA LEU A 115 -20.14 -12.73 17.18
C LEU A 115 -19.16 -11.56 17.21
N SER A 116 -17.86 -11.85 17.35
CA SER A 116 -16.83 -10.82 17.15
C SER A 116 -16.65 -10.52 15.66
N PRO A 117 -16.52 -9.23 15.27
CA PRO A 117 -16.29 -8.89 13.88
C PRO A 117 -15.00 -9.53 13.34
N PRO A 118 -15.00 -10.05 12.10
CA PRO A 118 -13.88 -10.83 11.56
C PRO A 118 -12.58 -10.03 11.49
N HIS A 119 -12.66 -8.71 11.35
CA HIS A 119 -11.50 -7.81 11.30
C HIS A 119 -10.97 -7.43 12.70
N LYS A 120 -11.71 -7.73 13.77
CA LYS A 120 -11.30 -7.52 15.18
C LYS A 120 -10.83 -8.81 15.83
N ALA A 121 -11.13 -9.96 15.24
CA ALA A 121 -10.58 -11.24 15.67
C ALA A 121 -9.05 -11.14 15.61
N LYS A 122 -8.39 -11.28 16.76
CA LYS A 122 -6.94 -11.42 16.81
C LYS A 122 -6.56 -12.59 15.89
N ALA A 123 -5.38 -12.45 15.27
CA ALA A 123 -4.79 -13.41 14.35
C ALA A 123 -4.99 -14.87 14.79
N PHE A 124 -4.97 -15.78 13.82
CA PHE A 124 -4.87 -17.23 13.99
C PHE A 124 -4.20 -17.58 15.33
N PRO A 125 -4.76 -18.53 16.10
CA PRO A 125 -4.27 -18.82 17.45
C PRO A 125 -2.75 -18.89 17.42
N ASP A 126 -2.11 -17.95 18.11
CA ASP A 126 -0.66 -17.93 18.26
C ASP A 126 -0.25 -19.35 18.66
N THR A 127 0.76 -19.88 17.96
CA THR A 127 1.38 -21.19 18.23
C THR A 127 1.36 -21.44 19.74
N PRO A 128 0.78 -22.57 20.22
CA PRO A 128 0.60 -22.77 21.65
C PRO A 128 1.94 -22.56 22.35
N GLU A 129 1.98 -21.63 23.30
CA GLU A 129 3.14 -21.31 24.11
C GLU A 129 3.76 -22.64 24.59
N VAL A 130 4.92 -22.99 24.04
CA VAL A 130 5.67 -24.16 24.49
C VAL A 130 6.12 -23.82 25.91
N LYS A 131 5.36 -24.31 26.90
CA LYS A 131 5.75 -24.21 28.30
C LYS A 131 7.08 -24.92 28.44
N GLU A 132 8.14 -24.16 28.66
CA GLU A 132 9.43 -24.74 29.02
C GLU A 132 9.25 -25.56 30.29
N ILE A 133 9.39 -26.88 30.16
CA ILE A 133 9.43 -27.78 31.30
C ILE A 133 10.76 -27.51 31.98
N SER A 134 10.74 -26.78 33.11
CA SER A 134 11.93 -26.61 33.94
C SER A 134 12.35 -27.97 34.48
N ASN A 135 13.47 -28.49 34.00
CA ASN A 135 14.10 -29.67 34.59
C ASN A 135 14.56 -29.33 36.02
N LYS A 136 14.08 -30.13 36.96
CA LYS A 136 14.45 -30.11 38.38
C LYS A 136 15.41 -31.25 38.66
#